data_AF-A0A1E4L1P1-F1
#
_entry.id   AF-A0A1E4L1P1-F1
#
_cell.length_a   1.000
_cell.length_b   1.000
_cell.length_c   1.000
_cell.angle_alpha   90.00
_cell.angle_beta   90.00
_cell.angle_gamma   90.00
#
_symmetry.space_group_name_H-M   'P 1'
#
loop_
_entity.id
_entity.type
_entity.pdbx_description
1 polymer ?
#
loop_
_entity_poly.entity_id
_entity_poly.type
_entity_poly.pdbx_seq_one_letter_code
_entity_poly.pdbx_strand_id
1 'polypeptide(L)'
;MAADAYAHCAVLSRDQWAWEFLRRNPDYQRDYQAFITIWRALEADYGAPPRRDFSKWKQDPRAYGPLPGDAELTAPASELCTVDDDRVLLECWMGAKWGFYKFPLDPGRTTPPNPDELSWRPPPPASRIDEAYRLEISFDLSLPLPPQLDAAKFRLIGRASELRRRGLAAPLTVANQRVRWTRMLQLLDGTASPDAENAGLLHEAQAMADHGYLDILRLAEGGAEAA
;
A
#
# COMPACT_ATOMS: atom_id res chain seq x y z
N MET A 1 4.81 3.38 33.24
CA MET A 1 4.85 2.31 32.21
C MET A 1 4.46 2.97 30.90
N ALA A 2 5.40 3.14 29.97
CA ALA A 2 5.04 3.64 28.65
C ALA A 2 4.12 2.61 27.98
N ALA A 3 2.96 3.05 27.49
CA ALA A 3 2.14 2.19 26.65
C ALA A 3 3.00 1.71 25.47
N ASP A 4 2.92 0.43 25.13
CA ASP A 4 3.60 -0.11 23.95
C ASP A 4 3.02 0.57 22.71
N ALA A 5 3.78 1.51 22.13
CA ALA A 5 3.36 2.32 20.99
C ALA A 5 2.97 1.48 19.78
N TYR A 6 3.42 0.22 19.72
CA TYR A 6 3.16 -0.71 18.62
C TYR A 6 2.17 -1.82 18.98
N ALA A 7 1.51 -1.76 20.14
CA ALA A 7 0.50 -2.75 20.53
C ALA A 7 -0.63 -2.90 19.49
N HIS A 8 -0.99 -1.82 18.80
CA HIS A 8 -2.00 -1.81 17.73
C HIS A 8 -1.60 -2.70 16.54
N CYS A 9 -0.31 -2.92 16.28
CA CYS A 9 0.19 -3.80 15.21
C CYS A 9 -0.29 -5.25 15.36
N ALA A 10 -0.69 -5.66 16.57
CA ALA A 10 -1.19 -7.00 16.86
C ALA A 10 -2.51 -7.33 16.12
N VAL A 11 -3.28 -6.34 15.71
CA VAL A 11 -4.63 -6.53 15.15
C VAL A 11 -4.82 -5.89 13.78
N LEU A 12 -3.76 -5.32 13.19
CA LEU A 12 -3.87 -4.68 11.88
C LEU A 12 -4.23 -5.70 10.79
N SER A 13 -5.19 -5.30 9.95
CA SER A 13 -5.51 -5.98 8.71
C SER A 13 -4.39 -5.80 7.67
N ARG A 14 -4.49 -6.53 6.55
CA ARG A 14 -3.61 -6.36 5.38
C ARG A 14 -3.55 -4.89 4.93
N ASP A 15 -4.72 -4.28 4.76
CA ASP A 15 -4.89 -2.92 4.26
C ASP A 15 -4.32 -1.89 5.24
N GLN A 16 -4.49 -2.12 6.54
CA GLN A 16 -3.91 -1.28 7.58
C GLN A 16 -2.39 -1.42 7.66
N TRP A 17 -1.83 -2.59 7.40
CA TRP A 17 -0.38 -2.75 7.26
C TRP A 17 0.18 -1.94 6.08
N ALA A 18 -0.47 -2.00 4.92
CA ALA A 18 -0.09 -1.19 3.77
C ALA A 18 -0.12 0.32 4.12
N TRP A 19 -1.15 0.75 4.85
CA TRP A 19 -1.26 2.11 5.33
C TRP A 19 -0.14 2.53 6.30
N GLU A 20 0.22 1.69 7.27
CA GLU A 20 1.27 2.02 8.25
C GLU A 20 2.64 2.27 7.58
N PHE A 21 2.94 1.57 6.48
CA PHE A 21 4.12 1.86 5.67
C PHE A 21 3.97 3.15 4.86
N LEU A 22 2.86 3.31 4.12
CA LEU A 22 2.63 4.50 3.30
C LEU A 22 2.65 5.79 4.14
N ARG A 23 2.01 5.81 5.30
CA ARG A 23 1.93 7.04 6.12
C ARG A 23 3.29 7.51 6.67
N ARG A 24 4.31 6.66 6.61
CA ARG A 24 5.71 6.95 6.97
C ARG A 24 6.57 7.32 5.77
N ASN A 25 6.04 7.24 4.57
CA ASN A 25 6.73 7.69 3.36
C ASN A 25 6.84 9.24 3.39
N PRO A 26 8.06 9.80 3.34
CA PRO A 26 8.27 11.25 3.37
C PRO A 26 7.65 11.96 2.16
N ASP A 27 7.61 11.33 0.99
CA ASP A 27 6.98 11.89 -0.20
C ASP A 27 5.45 11.91 -0.08
N TYR A 28 4.84 10.86 0.49
CA TYR A 28 3.41 10.88 0.79
C TYR A 28 3.07 11.99 1.77
N GLN A 29 3.86 12.16 2.84
CA GLN A 29 3.65 13.22 3.82
C GLN A 29 3.78 14.60 3.19
N ARG A 30 4.82 14.83 2.38
CA ARG A 30 5.03 16.10 1.65
C ARG A 30 3.86 16.41 0.73
N ASP A 31 3.44 15.44 -0.08
CA ASP A 31 2.34 15.60 -1.01
C ASP A 31 1.02 15.84 -0.28
N TYR A 32 0.76 15.10 0.80
CA TYR A 32 -0.42 15.31 1.64
C TYR A 32 -0.46 16.72 2.23
N GLN A 33 0.67 17.25 2.71
CA GLN A 33 0.74 18.62 3.23
C GLN A 33 0.45 19.67 2.16
N ALA A 34 1.00 19.50 0.95
CA ALA A 34 0.71 20.39 -0.18
C ALA A 34 -0.78 20.33 -0.55
N PHE A 35 -1.31 19.11 -0.68
CA PHE A 35 -2.71 18.85 -0.99
C PHE A 35 -3.67 19.47 0.04
N ILE A 36 -3.48 19.20 1.33
CA ILE A 36 -4.41 19.69 2.36
C ILE A 36 -4.34 21.21 2.51
N THR A 37 -3.19 21.82 2.23
CA THR A 37 -3.03 23.29 2.18
C THR A 37 -3.88 23.88 1.05
N ILE A 38 -3.78 23.31 -0.15
CA ILE A 38 -4.59 23.74 -1.31
C ILE A 38 -6.08 23.53 -1.03
N TRP A 39 -6.44 22.35 -0.53
CA TRP A 39 -7.83 21.99 -0.23
C TRP A 39 -8.48 22.95 0.78
N ARG A 40 -7.79 23.25 1.88
CA ARG A 40 -8.27 24.20 2.89
C ARG A 40 -8.40 25.62 2.34
N ALA A 41 -7.50 26.05 1.45
CA ALA A 41 -7.62 27.34 0.78
C ALA A 41 -8.86 27.40 -0.12
N LEU A 42 -9.11 26.35 -0.91
CA LEU A 42 -10.31 26.24 -1.73
C LEU A 42 -11.59 26.22 -0.88
N GLU A 43 -11.59 25.52 0.26
CA GLU A 43 -12.74 25.52 1.20
C GLU A 43 -12.96 26.88 1.85
N ALA A 44 -11.90 27.66 2.11
CA ALA A 44 -12.03 29.02 2.62
C ALA A 44 -12.64 29.96 1.56
N ASP A 45 -12.24 29.81 0.29
CA ASP A 45 -12.68 30.68 -0.81
C ASP A 45 -14.11 30.35 -1.29
N TYR A 46 -14.48 29.05 -1.30
CA TYR A 46 -15.71 28.57 -1.94
C TYR A 46 -16.64 27.78 -1.00
N GLY A 47 -16.23 27.55 0.25
CA GLY A 47 -17.00 26.80 1.24
C GLY A 47 -16.80 25.29 1.20
N ALA A 48 -17.34 24.62 2.22
CA ALA A 48 -17.35 23.16 2.35
C ALA A 48 -18.74 22.57 2.03
N PRO A 49 -18.83 21.29 1.63
CA PRO A 49 -20.11 20.62 1.43
C PRO A 49 -20.98 20.66 2.70
N PRO A 50 -22.31 20.76 2.57
CA PRO A 50 -23.08 20.81 1.33
C PRO A 50 -23.20 22.22 0.70
N ARG A 51 -22.60 23.27 1.30
CA ARG A 51 -22.79 24.68 0.89
C ARG A 51 -21.73 25.21 -0.07
N ARG A 52 -20.86 24.35 -0.58
CA ARG A 52 -19.76 24.70 -1.49
C ARG A 52 -20.29 25.29 -2.80
N ASP A 53 -19.73 26.43 -3.23
CA ASP A 53 -19.95 26.98 -4.57
C ASP A 53 -19.17 26.15 -5.60
N PHE A 54 -19.78 25.05 -6.04
CA PHE A 54 -19.15 24.08 -6.94
C PHE A 54 -18.86 24.65 -8.33
N SER A 55 -19.66 25.62 -8.79
CA SER A 55 -19.46 26.28 -10.08
C SER A 55 -18.17 27.09 -10.09
N LYS A 56 -17.88 27.85 -9.02
CA LYS A 56 -16.61 28.58 -8.89
C LYS A 56 -15.44 27.65 -8.60
N TRP A 57 -15.63 26.64 -7.75
CA TRP A 57 -14.59 25.65 -7.45
C TRP A 57 -14.03 24.99 -8.72
N LYS A 58 -14.89 24.59 -9.67
CA LYS A 58 -14.47 23.99 -10.96
C LYS A 58 -13.69 24.93 -11.89
N GLN A 59 -13.81 26.23 -11.69
CA GLN A 59 -13.07 27.22 -12.48
C GLN A 59 -11.69 27.50 -11.89
N ASP A 60 -11.44 27.11 -10.64
CA ASP A 60 -10.17 27.33 -9.98
C ASP A 60 -9.12 26.30 -10.44
N PRO A 61 -7.97 26.73 -11.00
CA PRO A 61 -6.93 25.80 -11.44
C PRO A 61 -6.35 24.97 -10.28
N ARG A 62 -6.42 25.45 -9.03
CA ARG A 62 -5.94 24.71 -7.85
C ARG A 62 -6.80 23.47 -7.54
N ALA A 63 -8.01 23.37 -8.07
CA ALA A 63 -8.89 22.22 -7.87
C ALA A 63 -8.46 20.97 -8.65
N TYR A 64 -7.39 21.06 -9.45
CA TYR A 64 -6.96 20.03 -10.36
C TYR A 64 -5.49 19.64 -10.11
N GLY A 65 -5.18 18.38 -10.34
CA GLY A 65 -3.80 17.91 -10.36
C GLY A 65 -3.10 18.27 -11.69
N PRO A 66 -1.77 18.07 -11.77
CA PRO A 66 -0.89 17.57 -10.73
C PRO A 66 -0.67 18.57 -9.58
N LEU A 67 -0.12 18.09 -8.46
CA LEU A 67 0.36 19.01 -7.42
C LEU A 67 1.42 19.96 -8.00
N PRO A 68 1.54 21.21 -7.47
CA PRO A 68 2.57 22.13 -7.92
C PRO A 68 3.98 21.53 -7.86
N GLY A 69 4.66 21.46 -9.00
CA GLY A 69 6.02 20.92 -9.11
C GLY A 69 6.10 19.42 -9.40
N ASP A 70 4.96 18.70 -9.40
CA ASP A 70 4.90 17.31 -9.84
C ASP A 70 4.62 17.20 -11.34
N ALA A 71 5.05 16.07 -11.91
CA ALA A 71 4.72 15.69 -13.28
C ALA A 71 3.31 15.07 -13.36
N GLU A 72 2.76 15.05 -14.56
CA GLU A 72 1.58 14.24 -14.88
C GLU A 72 1.83 12.76 -14.57
N LEU A 73 0.77 12.03 -14.20
CA LEU A 73 0.87 10.59 -13.94
C LEU A 73 1.16 9.85 -15.26
N THR A 74 2.30 9.17 -15.35
CA THR A 74 2.81 8.50 -16.57
C THR A 74 1.85 7.47 -17.16
N ALA A 75 1.06 6.81 -16.31
CA ALA A 75 -0.09 6.01 -16.69
C ALA A 75 -0.98 5.88 -15.46
N PRO A 76 -2.25 6.32 -15.50
CA PRO A 76 -3.12 6.07 -14.38
C PRO A 76 -3.37 4.57 -14.27
N ALA A 77 -3.10 3.98 -13.10
CA ALA A 77 -3.27 2.54 -12.88
C ALA A 77 -4.74 2.06 -13.00
N SER A 78 -5.70 3.00 -13.16
CA SER A 78 -7.14 2.80 -13.32
C SER A 78 -7.80 4.11 -13.76
N GLU A 79 -9.11 4.13 -14.02
CA GLU A 79 -9.85 5.36 -14.37
C GLU A 79 -9.57 6.49 -13.36
N LEU A 80 -9.08 7.61 -13.89
CA LEU A 80 -9.04 8.89 -13.19
C LEU A 80 -10.41 9.54 -13.34
N CYS A 81 -10.91 10.19 -12.30
CA CYS A 81 -12.08 11.05 -12.42
C CYS A 81 -11.68 12.30 -13.21
N THR A 82 -11.71 12.19 -14.53
CA THR A 82 -11.57 13.32 -15.44
C THR A 82 -12.89 14.09 -15.50
N VAL A 83 -12.80 15.41 -15.49
CA VAL A 83 -13.95 16.30 -15.80
C VAL A 83 -14.00 16.47 -17.33
N ASP A 84 -15.09 17.03 -17.86
CA ASP A 84 -15.37 17.18 -19.29
C ASP A 84 -14.23 17.81 -20.14
N ASP A 85 -13.29 18.52 -19.52
CA ASP A 85 -12.10 19.11 -20.16
C ASP A 85 -10.80 18.30 -19.90
N ASP A 86 -10.90 16.99 -19.65
CA ASP A 86 -9.79 16.05 -19.34
C ASP A 86 -8.97 16.36 -18.07
N ARG A 87 -9.27 17.44 -17.35
CA ARG A 87 -8.61 17.79 -16.09
C ARG A 87 -9.01 16.80 -14.99
N VAL A 88 -8.03 16.37 -14.19
CA VAL A 88 -8.23 15.43 -13.09
C VAL A 88 -8.39 16.21 -11.79
N LEU A 89 -9.47 15.96 -11.06
CA LEU A 89 -9.67 16.59 -9.75
C LEU A 89 -8.50 16.26 -8.81
N LEU A 90 -8.04 17.26 -8.05
CA LEU A 90 -6.81 17.16 -7.26
C LEU A 90 -6.84 15.97 -6.28
N GLU A 91 -7.98 15.72 -5.63
CA GLU A 91 -8.18 14.58 -4.73
C GLU A 91 -8.08 13.23 -5.44
N CYS A 92 -8.56 13.15 -6.69
CA CYS A 92 -8.52 11.94 -7.50
C CYS A 92 -7.10 11.68 -8.02
N TRP A 93 -6.39 12.74 -8.41
CA TRP A 93 -4.98 12.67 -8.79
C TRP A 93 -4.13 12.19 -7.62
N MET A 94 -4.30 12.77 -6.43
CA MET A 94 -3.59 12.35 -5.22
C MET A 94 -3.91 10.91 -4.83
N GLY A 95 -5.18 10.52 -4.89
CA GLY A 95 -5.59 9.14 -4.65
C GLY A 95 -4.93 8.18 -5.64
N ALA A 96 -4.93 8.50 -6.94
CA ALA A 96 -4.31 7.66 -7.96
C ALA A 96 -2.79 7.52 -7.79
N LYS A 97 -2.09 8.61 -7.45
CA LYS A 97 -0.63 8.60 -7.19
C LYS A 97 -0.26 7.60 -6.10
N TRP A 98 -1.04 7.55 -5.02
CA TRP A 98 -0.72 6.78 -3.81
C TRP A 98 -1.52 5.48 -3.65
N GLY A 99 -2.41 5.17 -4.59
CA GLY A 99 -3.14 3.91 -4.65
C GLY A 99 -4.53 3.91 -3.98
N PHE A 100 -5.14 5.06 -3.72
CA PHE A 100 -6.49 5.19 -3.16
C PHE A 100 -7.55 5.49 -4.23
N TYR A 101 -8.76 4.93 -4.08
CA TYR A 101 -9.92 5.38 -4.85
C TYR A 101 -10.51 6.69 -4.31
N LYS A 102 -10.42 6.90 -2.99
CA LYS A 102 -11.04 8.02 -2.27
C LYS A 102 -10.01 9.09 -1.90
N PHE A 103 -10.50 10.11 -1.20
CA PHE A 103 -9.73 11.22 -0.65
C PHE A 103 -8.50 10.74 0.13
N PRO A 104 -7.31 11.33 -0.07
CA PRO A 104 -6.09 10.96 0.65
C PRO A 104 -6.24 11.08 2.16
N LEU A 105 -5.72 10.10 2.91
CA LEU A 105 -5.83 10.07 4.37
C LEU A 105 -4.69 10.83 5.05
N ASP A 106 -4.99 11.52 6.14
CA ASP A 106 -3.97 12.22 6.93
C ASP A 106 -2.94 11.22 7.51
N PRO A 107 -1.64 11.33 7.16
CA PRO A 107 -0.61 10.44 7.69
C PRO A 107 -0.40 10.58 9.20
N GLY A 108 -0.82 11.70 9.80
CA GLY A 108 -0.70 11.99 11.23
C GLY A 108 -1.78 11.35 12.10
N ARG A 109 -2.74 10.61 11.53
CA ARG A 109 -3.79 9.93 12.30
C ARG A 109 -3.19 8.91 13.27
N THR A 110 -3.66 8.93 14.51
CA THR A 110 -3.21 8.03 15.59
C THR A 110 -3.94 6.70 15.58
N THR A 111 -5.21 6.69 15.15
CA THR A 111 -6.01 5.46 14.99
C THR A 111 -5.91 5.01 13.54
N PRO A 112 -5.53 3.75 13.27
CA PRO A 112 -5.53 3.19 11.92
C PRO A 112 -6.94 3.29 11.29
N PRO A 113 -7.06 3.77 10.05
CA PRO A 113 -8.33 3.81 9.34
C PRO A 113 -8.89 2.40 9.17
N ASN A 114 -10.22 2.28 9.11
CA ASN A 114 -10.83 0.99 8.77
C ASN A 114 -10.62 0.67 7.27
N PRO A 115 -10.80 -0.59 6.85
CA PRO A 115 -10.62 -0.97 5.44
C PRO A 115 -11.51 -0.19 4.45
N ASP A 116 -12.75 0.16 4.85
CA ASP A 116 -13.68 0.89 3.99
C ASP A 116 -13.26 2.36 3.74
N GLU A 117 -12.58 2.97 4.72
CA GLU A 117 -11.96 4.29 4.61
C GLU A 117 -10.73 4.24 3.70
N LEU A 118 -9.91 3.20 3.82
CA LEU A 118 -8.71 3.02 2.99
C LEU A 118 -9.07 2.91 1.52
N SER A 119 -10.03 2.04 1.15
CA SER A 119 -10.57 1.97 -0.21
C SER A 119 -9.47 1.95 -1.28
N TRP A 120 -8.52 1.03 -1.16
CA TRP A 120 -7.38 0.89 -2.06
C TRP A 120 -7.81 0.57 -3.50
N ARG A 121 -7.06 1.11 -4.47
CA ARG A 121 -7.07 0.66 -5.86
C ARG A 121 -6.47 -0.74 -5.94
N PRO A 122 -6.86 -1.56 -6.92
CA PRO A 122 -6.18 -2.81 -7.21
C PRO A 122 -4.68 -2.54 -7.35
N PRO A 123 -3.81 -3.31 -6.67
CA PRO A 123 -2.39 -3.12 -6.80
C PRO A 123 -1.99 -3.37 -8.26
N PRO A 124 -0.99 -2.64 -8.79
CA PRO A 124 -0.47 -2.89 -10.14
C PRO A 124 -0.01 -4.35 -10.28
N PRO A 125 0.22 -4.84 -11.51
CA PRO A 125 0.82 -6.16 -11.71
C PRO A 125 2.05 -6.34 -10.82
N ALA A 126 2.23 -7.55 -10.28
CA ALA A 126 3.34 -7.83 -9.40
C ALA A 126 4.66 -7.44 -10.05
N SER A 127 5.47 -6.70 -9.28
CA SER A 127 6.90 -6.61 -9.53
C SER A 127 7.49 -8.03 -9.61
N ARG A 128 8.66 -8.14 -10.26
CA ARG A 128 9.40 -9.41 -10.41
C ARG A 128 9.39 -10.19 -9.09
N ILE A 129 8.92 -11.44 -9.14
CA ILE A 129 8.92 -12.36 -7.98
C ILE A 129 10.36 -12.51 -7.49
N ASP A 130 10.59 -12.36 -6.19
CA ASP A 130 11.87 -12.65 -5.57
C ASP A 130 12.30 -14.08 -5.95
N GLU A 131 13.51 -14.20 -6.48
CA GLU A 131 14.08 -15.45 -6.96
C GLU A 131 14.08 -16.54 -5.88
N ALA A 132 14.19 -16.18 -4.59
CA ALA A 132 14.07 -17.12 -3.49
C ALA A 132 12.68 -17.81 -3.45
N TYR A 133 11.64 -17.07 -3.80
CA TYR A 133 10.23 -17.50 -3.80
C TYR A 133 9.76 -18.05 -5.15
N ARG A 134 10.59 -17.97 -6.20
CA ARG A 134 10.25 -18.46 -7.54
C ARG A 134 10.27 -19.99 -7.59
N LEU A 135 9.23 -20.58 -8.22
CA LEU A 135 9.18 -21.99 -8.57
C LEU A 135 8.58 -22.13 -9.97
N GLU A 136 9.26 -22.87 -10.85
CA GLU A 136 8.77 -23.17 -12.19
C GLU A 136 8.05 -24.52 -12.22
N ILE A 137 6.87 -24.54 -12.83
CA ILE A 137 6.04 -25.73 -13.00
C ILE A 137 5.67 -25.83 -14.47
N SER A 138 6.03 -26.95 -15.09
CA SER A 138 5.71 -27.24 -16.49
C SER A 138 4.55 -28.22 -16.57
N PHE A 139 3.64 -28.00 -17.51
CA PHE A 139 2.53 -28.89 -17.82
C PHE A 139 2.74 -29.51 -19.20
N ASP A 140 2.57 -30.82 -19.29
CA ASP A 140 2.48 -31.53 -20.56
C ASP A 140 1.02 -31.51 -21.04
N LEU A 141 0.76 -30.70 -22.07
CA LEU A 141 -0.57 -30.52 -22.64
C LEU A 141 -1.04 -31.73 -23.45
N SER A 142 -0.19 -32.73 -23.68
CA SER A 142 -0.60 -34.01 -24.27
C SER A 142 -1.26 -34.95 -23.25
N LEU A 143 -1.17 -34.64 -21.95
CA LEU A 143 -1.73 -35.42 -20.85
C LEU A 143 -2.90 -34.68 -20.16
N PRO A 144 -3.80 -35.39 -19.46
CA PRO A 144 -4.83 -34.76 -18.65
C PRO A 144 -4.23 -33.81 -17.61
N LEU A 145 -4.79 -32.61 -17.47
CA LEU A 145 -4.34 -31.60 -16.50
C LEU A 145 -4.55 -31.97 -15.02
N PRO A 146 -5.66 -32.61 -14.58
CA PRO A 146 -5.91 -32.80 -13.15
C PRO A 146 -4.80 -33.53 -12.38
N PRO A 147 -4.26 -34.67 -12.85
CA PRO A 147 -3.14 -35.33 -12.17
C PRO A 147 -1.87 -34.47 -12.10
N GLN A 148 -1.66 -33.61 -13.10
CA GLN A 148 -0.52 -32.70 -13.14
C GLN A 148 -0.68 -31.54 -12.15
N LEU A 149 -1.90 -31.04 -11.96
CA LEU A 149 -2.22 -30.02 -10.94
C LEU A 149 -2.00 -30.56 -9.53
N ASP A 150 -2.37 -31.82 -9.27
CA ASP A 150 -2.10 -32.45 -7.97
C ASP A 150 -0.59 -32.58 -7.72
N ALA A 151 0.18 -33.01 -8.72
CA ALA A 151 1.64 -33.07 -8.63
C ALA A 151 2.27 -31.67 -8.41
N ALA A 152 1.77 -30.66 -9.11
CA ALA A 152 2.18 -29.26 -8.96
C ALA A 152 1.93 -28.75 -7.53
N LYS A 153 0.75 -29.07 -6.95
CA LYS A 153 0.41 -28.75 -5.56
C LYS A 153 1.41 -29.34 -4.57
N PHE A 154 1.78 -30.62 -4.71
CA PHE A 154 2.78 -31.23 -3.82
C PHE A 154 4.16 -30.56 -3.93
N ARG A 155 4.58 -30.19 -5.15
CA ARG A 155 5.83 -29.44 -5.36
C ARG A 155 5.80 -28.08 -4.67
N LEU A 156 4.69 -27.35 -4.77
CA LEU A 156 4.50 -26.06 -4.09
C LEU A 156 4.57 -26.21 -2.56
N ILE A 157 3.89 -27.19 -1.98
CA ILE A 157 3.91 -27.46 -0.54
C ILE A 157 5.33 -27.85 -0.07
N GLY A 158 6.02 -28.68 -0.85
CA GLY A 158 7.40 -29.08 -0.58
C GLY A 158 8.35 -27.87 -0.57
N ARG A 159 8.26 -27.00 -1.59
CA ARG A 159 9.06 -25.79 -1.69
C ARG A 159 8.77 -24.81 -0.56
N ALA A 160 7.50 -24.55 -0.23
CA ALA A 160 7.14 -23.69 0.89
C ALA A 160 7.68 -24.22 2.23
N SER A 161 7.66 -25.54 2.43
CA SER A 161 8.22 -26.17 3.63
C SER A 161 9.75 -26.07 3.69
N GLU A 162 10.43 -26.19 2.54
CA GLU A 162 11.87 -25.96 2.43
C GLU A 162 12.26 -24.52 2.77
N LEU A 163 11.55 -23.54 2.24
CA LEU A 163 11.77 -22.12 2.52
C LEU A 163 11.61 -21.82 4.02
N ARG A 164 10.56 -22.35 4.66
CA ARG A 164 10.35 -22.22 6.11
C ARG A 164 11.51 -22.79 6.92
N ARG A 165 12.07 -23.94 6.54
CA ARG A 165 13.25 -24.52 7.20
C ARG A 165 14.51 -23.66 7.06
N ARG A 166 14.60 -22.85 6.00
CA ARG A 166 15.67 -21.87 5.78
C ARG A 166 15.41 -20.52 6.47
N GLY A 167 14.32 -20.40 7.25
CA GLY A 167 13.95 -19.17 7.95
C GLY A 167 13.16 -18.17 7.09
N LEU A 168 12.77 -18.54 5.87
CA LEU A 168 11.95 -17.69 5.00
C LEU A 168 10.47 -17.94 5.25
N ALA A 169 9.70 -16.87 5.42
CA ALA A 169 8.26 -16.94 5.58
C ALA A 169 7.59 -17.32 4.25
N ALA A 170 7.08 -18.55 4.14
CA ALA A 170 6.41 -19.05 2.94
C ALA A 170 5.15 -19.87 3.31
N PRO A 171 3.97 -19.53 2.79
CA PRO A 171 3.67 -18.33 1.99
C PRO A 171 3.81 -17.05 2.83
N LEU A 172 4.00 -15.90 2.18
CA LEU A 172 3.95 -14.60 2.87
C LEU A 172 2.51 -14.35 3.34
N THR A 173 2.33 -14.07 4.63
CA THR A 173 1.02 -13.72 5.20
C THR A 173 1.19 -12.60 6.21
N VAL A 174 0.12 -11.82 6.44
CA VAL A 174 0.14 -10.79 7.50
C VAL A 174 0.53 -11.38 8.85
N ALA A 175 0.01 -12.57 9.18
CA ALA A 175 0.28 -13.24 10.44
C ALA A 175 1.77 -13.54 10.65
N ASN A 176 2.47 -14.04 9.63
CA ASN A 176 3.89 -14.38 9.76
C ASN A 176 4.84 -13.20 9.50
N GLN A 177 4.37 -12.11 8.90
CA GLN A 177 5.15 -10.89 8.71
C GLN A 177 5.02 -9.89 9.86
N ARG A 178 3.96 -9.97 10.67
CA ARG A 178 3.64 -9.00 11.73
C ARG A 178 4.85 -8.58 12.57
N VAL A 179 5.59 -9.54 13.14
CA VAL A 179 6.74 -9.25 14.01
C VAL A 179 7.83 -8.47 13.25
N ARG A 180 8.12 -8.92 12.02
CA ARG A 180 9.13 -8.31 11.16
C ARG A 180 8.72 -6.90 10.72
N TRP A 181 7.47 -6.73 10.29
CA TRP A 181 6.95 -5.42 9.90
C TRP A 181 6.87 -4.46 11.07
N THR A 182 6.47 -4.90 12.28
CA THR A 182 6.55 -4.05 13.48
C THR A 182 7.98 -3.54 13.70
N ARG A 183 8.98 -4.41 13.54
CA ARG A 183 10.39 -4.00 13.67
C ARG A 183 10.81 -3.00 12.59
N MET A 184 10.33 -3.17 11.36
CA MET A 184 10.54 -2.20 10.28
C MET A 184 9.93 -0.83 10.61
N LEU A 185 8.70 -0.79 11.13
CA LEU A 185 8.06 0.47 11.55
C LEU A 185 8.86 1.15 12.68
N GLN A 186 9.37 0.38 13.65
CA GLN A 186 10.25 0.92 14.70
C GLN A 186 11.51 1.57 14.16
N LEU A 187 12.12 0.96 13.13
CA LEU A 187 13.30 1.50 12.47
C LEU A 187 12.98 2.78 11.67
N LEU A 188 11.84 2.80 10.95
CA LEU A 188 11.37 4.00 10.25
C LEU A 188 11.08 5.16 11.21
N ASP A 189 10.50 4.86 12.37
CA ASP A 189 10.17 5.85 13.41
C ASP A 189 11.40 6.29 14.23
N GLY A 190 12.58 5.67 14.00
CA GLY A 190 13.80 5.96 14.75
C GLY A 190 13.75 5.52 16.23
N THR A 191 12.78 4.70 16.62
CA THR A 191 12.65 4.18 18.00
C THR A 191 13.61 3.03 18.27
N ALA A 192 14.13 2.40 17.22
CA ALA A 192 15.21 1.44 17.27
C ALA A 192 16.46 2.04 16.61
N SER A 193 17.61 1.98 17.30
CA SER A 193 18.88 2.41 16.71
C SER A 193 19.26 1.47 15.57
N PRO A 194 19.57 1.98 14.36
CA PRO A 194 20.16 1.16 13.33
C PRO A 194 21.57 0.74 13.78
N ASP A 195 21.78 -0.56 13.94
CA ASP A 195 23.10 -1.18 14.05
C ASP A 195 23.47 -1.82 12.71
N ALA A 196 24.70 -2.34 12.60
CA ALA A 196 25.17 -2.99 11.37
C ALA A 196 24.30 -4.20 10.96
N GLU A 197 23.60 -4.84 11.91
CA GLU A 197 22.65 -5.93 11.64
C GLU A 197 21.31 -5.42 11.08
N ASN A 198 20.80 -4.29 11.56
CA ASN A 198 19.48 -3.78 11.19
C ASN A 198 19.50 -2.79 10.01
N ALA A 199 20.68 -2.40 9.50
CA ALA A 199 20.80 -1.52 8.34
C ALA A 199 20.09 -2.08 7.09
N GLY A 200 20.22 -3.38 6.84
CA GLY A 200 19.51 -4.05 5.74
C GLY A 200 17.99 -4.04 5.92
N LEU A 201 17.52 -4.24 7.16
CA LEU A 201 16.09 -4.21 7.49
C LEU A 201 15.50 -2.80 7.36
N LEU A 202 16.27 -1.76 7.69
CA LEU A 202 15.86 -0.37 7.48
C LEU A 202 15.74 -0.02 5.99
N HIS A 203 16.71 -0.44 5.16
CA HIS A 203 16.62 -0.23 3.71
C HIS A 203 15.36 -0.91 3.15
N GLU A 204 15.05 -2.12 3.59
CA GLU A 204 13.83 -2.80 3.17
C GLU A 204 12.58 -2.09 3.68
N ALA A 205 12.58 -1.60 4.92
CA ALA A 205 11.48 -0.80 5.47
C ALA A 205 11.22 0.47 4.64
N GLN A 206 12.29 1.14 4.17
CA GLN A 206 12.21 2.29 3.29
C GLN A 206 11.62 1.91 1.92
N ALA A 207 12.06 0.78 1.34
CA ALA A 207 11.48 0.26 0.10
C ALA A 207 10.00 -0.11 0.24
N MET A 208 9.61 -0.67 1.40
CA MET A 208 8.21 -0.93 1.74
C MET A 208 7.39 0.36 1.84
N ALA A 209 7.92 1.42 2.45
CA ALA A 209 7.26 2.72 2.51
C ALA A 209 7.16 3.41 1.15
N ASP A 210 8.18 3.27 0.29
CA ASP A 210 8.22 3.88 -1.03
C ASP A 210 7.11 3.34 -1.94
N HIS A 211 7.12 2.03 -2.23
CA HIS A 211 6.12 1.37 -3.08
C HIS A 211 5.80 -0.09 -2.68
N GLY A 212 6.62 -0.72 -1.83
CA GLY A 212 6.43 -2.13 -1.45
C GLY A 212 5.16 -2.39 -0.63
N TYR A 213 4.55 -1.37 -0.03
CA TYR A 213 3.25 -1.47 0.63
C TYR A 213 2.14 -1.94 -0.32
N LEU A 214 2.24 -1.67 -1.62
CA LEU A 214 1.30 -2.17 -2.64
C LEU A 214 1.40 -3.69 -2.80
N ASP A 215 2.56 -4.28 -2.52
CA ASP A 215 2.75 -5.73 -2.55
C ASP A 215 2.01 -6.41 -1.39
N ILE A 216 1.85 -5.73 -0.24
CA ILE A 216 1.05 -6.21 0.89
C ILE A 216 -0.41 -6.42 0.46
N LEU A 217 -0.95 -5.51 -0.37
CA LEU A 217 -2.32 -5.60 -0.87
C LEU A 217 -2.58 -6.85 -1.74
N ARG A 218 -1.53 -7.47 -2.28
CA ARG A 218 -1.63 -8.74 -3.04
C ARG A 218 -1.67 -9.97 -2.16
N LEU A 219 -1.32 -9.86 -0.88
CA LEU A 219 -1.47 -10.97 0.05
C LEU A 219 -2.97 -11.30 0.16
N ALA A 220 -3.28 -12.59 0.23
CA ALA A 220 -4.63 -13.01 0.55
C ALA A 220 -5.02 -12.37 1.89
N GLU A 221 -6.18 -11.70 1.93
CA GLU A 221 -6.87 -11.48 3.20
C GLU A 221 -7.00 -12.86 3.82
N GLY A 222 -6.44 -13.07 5.01
CA GLY A 222 -6.34 -14.39 5.62
C GLY A 222 -7.70 -15.08 5.65
N GLY A 223 -7.96 -15.89 4.62
CA GLY A 223 -9.03 -16.86 4.63
C GLY A 223 -8.65 -17.88 5.69
N ALA A 224 -9.61 -18.16 6.56
CA ALA A 224 -9.56 -19.22 7.53
C ALA A 224 -8.85 -20.45 6.98
N GLU A 225 -8.09 -21.11 7.85
CA GLU A 225 -7.58 -22.45 7.67
C GLU A 225 -8.60 -23.28 6.86
N ALA A 226 -8.15 -23.80 5.72
CA ALA A 226 -8.76 -24.99 5.16
C ALA A 226 -8.55 -26.10 6.20
N ALA A 227 -9.55 -26.30 7.05
CA ALA A 227 -9.75 -27.50 7.83
C ALA A 227 -9.96 -28.70 6.90
#